data_AF-A0ABD0REB8-F1
#
_entry.id   AF-A0ABD0REB8-F1
#
_cell.length_a   1.000
_cell.length_b   1.000
_cell.length_c   1.000
_cell.angle_alpha   90.00
_cell.angle_beta   90.00
_cell.angle_gamma   90.00
#
_symmetry.space_group_name_H-M   'P 1'
#
loop_
_entity.id
_entity.type
_entity.pdbx_description
1 polymer ?
#
loop_
_entity_poly.entity_id
_entity_poly.type
_entity_poly.pdbx_seq_one_letter_code
_entity_poly.pdbx_strand_id
1 'polypeptide(L)'
;MARTSADGLLLRKNNSKLDSFLKRNTSRDVYERIRVYEPCVVVSGSVKKVFMHVILSDEHVYLSEYHPRALREALSFRYIKSIEL
;
A
#
# COMPACT_ATOMS: atom_id res chain seq x y z
N MET A 1 0.52 17.13 -18.58
CA MET A 1 0.94 15.71 -18.58
C MET A 1 2.03 15.53 -17.54
N ALA A 2 1.69 15.13 -16.32
CA ALA A 2 2.68 14.94 -15.25
C ALA A 2 3.38 13.59 -15.47
N ARG A 3 4.67 13.64 -15.84
CA ARG A 3 5.55 12.47 -15.89
C ARG A 3 6.14 12.26 -14.49
N THR A 4 5.67 11.25 -13.79
CA THR A 4 6.38 10.70 -12.63
C THR A 4 6.25 9.17 -12.62
N SER A 5 6.69 8.52 -13.71
CA SER A 5 6.76 7.06 -13.82
C SER A 5 8.10 6.47 -13.34
N ALA A 6 9.04 7.30 -12.88
CA ALA A 6 10.35 6.83 -12.42
C ALA A 6 10.31 6.34 -10.96
N ASP A 7 9.58 7.02 -10.07
CA ASP A 7 9.60 6.71 -8.63
C ASP A 7 8.86 5.41 -8.30
N GLY A 8 7.74 5.13 -8.98
CA GLY A 8 7.00 3.87 -8.82
C GLY A 8 7.78 2.62 -9.26
N LEU A 9 8.74 2.76 -10.18
CA LEU A 9 9.60 1.66 -10.64
C LEU A 9 10.80 1.43 -9.70
N LEU A 10 11.28 2.46 -9.00
CA LEU A 10 12.37 2.32 -8.03
C LEU A 10 11.88 1.73 -6.72
N LEU A 11 10.66 2.06 -6.29
CA LEU A 11 10.05 1.52 -5.06
C LEU A 11 9.68 0.04 -5.20
N ARG A 12 9.32 -0.40 -6.43
CA ARG A 12 9.15 -1.83 -6.71
C ARG A 12 10.41 -2.67 -6.47
N LYS A 13 11.60 -2.06 -6.53
CA LYS A 13 12.88 -2.79 -6.44
C LYS A 13 13.37 -3.06 -5.01
N ASN A 14 12.87 -2.35 -4.00
CA ASN A 14 13.45 -2.43 -2.66
C ASN A 14 12.86 -3.53 -1.75
N ASN A 15 11.75 -4.19 -2.13
CA ASN A 15 11.15 -5.23 -1.29
C ASN A 15 10.52 -6.37 -2.10
N SER A 16 11.37 -7.25 -2.66
CA SER A 16 10.96 -8.38 -3.52
C SER A 16 9.99 -9.37 -2.84
N LYS A 17 10.09 -9.52 -1.51
CA LYS A 17 9.17 -10.36 -0.72
C LYS A 17 7.77 -9.77 -0.71
N LEU A 18 7.65 -8.46 -0.51
CA LEU A 18 6.37 -7.77 -0.52
C LEU A 18 5.74 -7.80 -1.92
N ASP A 19 6.51 -7.51 -2.97
CA ASP A 19 6.01 -7.58 -4.35
C ASP A 19 5.47 -8.98 -4.69
N SER A 20 6.24 -10.02 -4.39
CA SER A 20 5.82 -11.41 -4.59
C SER A 20 4.59 -11.78 -3.76
N PHE A 21 4.43 -11.21 -2.56
CA PHE A 21 3.24 -11.41 -1.75
C PHE A 21 2.03 -10.73 -2.41
N LEU A 22 2.14 -9.45 -2.80
CA LEU A 22 1.06 -8.69 -3.42
C LEU A 22 0.59 -9.36 -4.71
N LYS A 23 1.53 -9.77 -5.58
CA LYS A 23 1.21 -10.44 -6.84
C LYS A 23 0.44 -11.76 -6.66
N ARG A 24 0.61 -12.44 -5.52
CA ARG A 24 -0.08 -13.71 -5.21
C ARG A 24 -1.41 -13.53 -4.47
N ASN A 25 -1.57 -12.43 -3.72
CA ASN A 25 -2.69 -12.25 -2.79
C ASN A 25 -3.67 -11.15 -3.23
N THR A 26 -3.45 -10.52 -4.38
CA THR A 26 -4.38 -9.54 -4.97
C THR A 26 -4.87 -10.00 -6.33
N SER A 27 -6.04 -9.53 -6.73
CA SER A 27 -6.46 -9.68 -8.12
C SER A 27 -5.49 -8.94 -9.04
N ARG A 28 -5.38 -9.42 -10.27
CA ARG A 28 -4.49 -8.81 -11.27
C ARG A 28 -4.78 -7.32 -11.46
N ASP A 29 -6.06 -6.96 -11.52
CA ASP A 29 -6.50 -5.58 -11.70
C ASP A 29 -6.05 -4.66 -10.55
N VAL A 30 -6.08 -5.16 -9.31
CA VAL A 30 -5.59 -4.41 -8.15
C VAL A 30 -4.08 -4.28 -8.22
N TYR A 31 -3.35 -5.37 -8.45
CA TYR A 31 -1.88 -5.37 -8.50
C TYR A 31 -1.32 -4.42 -9.57
N GLU A 32 -1.92 -4.41 -10.76
CA GLU A 32 -1.50 -3.54 -11.87
C GLU A 32 -1.77 -2.05 -11.57
N ARG A 33 -2.75 -1.75 -10.70
CA ARG A 33 -3.08 -0.38 -10.25
C ARG A 33 -2.34 0.05 -8.99
N ILE A 34 -1.48 -0.79 -8.41
CA ILE A 34 -0.62 -0.38 -7.29
C ILE A 34 0.39 0.65 -7.79
N ARG A 35 0.33 1.84 -7.20
CA ARG A 35 1.19 2.99 -7.52
C ARG A 35 2.47 2.99 -6.70
N VAL A 36 2.35 2.70 -5.41
CA VAL A 36 3.47 2.74 -4.47
C VAL A 36 3.20 1.87 -3.26
N TYR A 37 4.26 1.39 -2.62
CA TYR A 37 4.23 0.84 -1.28
C TYR A 37 5.44 1.31 -0.48
N GLU A 38 5.24 1.60 0.80
CA GLU A 38 6.27 2.17 1.70
C GLU A 38 6.12 1.57 3.10
N PRO A 39 7.21 1.40 3.87
CA PRO A 39 7.11 1.09 5.29
C PRO A 39 6.48 2.27 6.05
N CYS A 40 5.61 1.96 7.01
CA CYS A 40 4.93 2.95 7.84
C CYS A 40 4.75 2.44 9.27
N VAL A 41 4.43 3.34 10.19
CA VAL A 41 4.00 3.01 11.55
C VAL A 41 2.52 3.28 11.67
N VAL A 42 1.75 2.24 12.00
CA VAL A 42 0.31 2.35 12.22
C VAL A 42 0.04 2.54 13.71
N VAL A 43 -0.81 3.52 14.01
CA VAL A 43 -1.29 3.85 15.35
C VAL A 43 -2.81 3.88 15.32
N SER A 44 -3.47 3.22 16.27
CA SER A 44 -4.92 3.23 16.43
C SER A 44 -5.30 3.13 17.91
N GLY A 45 -6.59 3.29 18.23
CA GLY A 45 -7.07 3.11 19.61
C GLY A 45 -6.79 1.72 20.20
N SER A 46 -6.68 0.69 19.35
CA SER A 46 -6.39 -0.69 19.74
C SER A 46 -4.90 -1.08 19.55
N VAL A 47 -4.11 -0.26 18.85
CA VAL A 47 -2.73 -0.58 18.48
C VAL A 47 -1.83 0.61 18.76
N LYS A 48 -0.91 0.48 19.72
CA LYS A 48 -0.03 1.59 20.11
C LYS A 48 0.87 2.06 18.97
N LYS A 49 1.75 1.20 18.44
CA LYS A 49 2.64 1.46 17.30
C LYS A 49 3.05 0.14 16.68
N VAL A 50 2.72 -0.11 15.41
CA VAL A 50 3.14 -1.32 14.70
C VAL A 50 3.74 -0.96 13.35
N PHE A 51 4.89 -1.55 13.05
CA PHE A 51 5.53 -1.42 11.74
C PHE A 51 4.79 -2.26 10.71
N MET A 52 4.34 -1.60 9.65
CA MET A 52 3.60 -2.16 8.52
C MET A 52 4.15 -1.60 7.21
N HIS A 53 3.61 -2.09 6.10
CA HIS A 53 3.71 -1.45 4.80
C HIS A 53 2.35 -0.86 4.45
N VAL A 54 2.36 0.38 3.99
CA VAL A 54 1.21 0.98 3.30
C VAL A 54 1.34 0.69 1.81
N ILE A 55 0.24 0.32 1.17
CA ILE A 55 0.17 0.05 -0.27
C ILE A 55 -0.93 0.94 -0.84
N LEU A 56 -0.55 1.81 -1.77
CA LEU A 56 -1.43 2.75 -2.43
C LEU A 56 -1.82 2.21 -3.81
N SER A 57 -3.12 2.02 -4.03
CA SER A 57 -3.67 1.81 -5.37
C SER A 57 -4.41 3.06 -5.84
N ASP A 58 -4.99 3.00 -7.03
CA ASP A 58 -5.83 4.08 -7.60
C ASP A 58 -7.08 4.39 -6.77
N GLU A 59 -7.60 3.41 -6.04
CA GLU A 59 -8.91 3.52 -5.39
C GLU A 59 -8.89 3.20 -3.89
N HIS A 60 -7.83 2.55 -3.40
CA HIS A 60 -7.77 2.02 -2.05
C HIS A 60 -6.37 2.20 -1.43
N VAL A 61 -6.34 2.28 -0.11
CA VAL A 61 -5.13 2.10 0.69
C VAL A 61 -5.23 0.76 1.39
N TYR A 62 -4.16 -0.03 1.28
CA TYR A 62 -4.02 -1.29 2.00
C TYR A 62 -2.88 -1.22 3.00
N LEU A 63 -2.96 -2.08 4.01
CA LEU A 63 -1.92 -2.33 4.98
C LEU A 63 -1.50 -3.79 4.92
N SER A 64 -0.20 -4.02 5.03
CA SER A 64 0.38 -5.34 5.23
C SER A 64 1.36 -5.27 6.40
N GLU A 65 1.49 -6.36 7.15
CA GLU A 65 2.54 -6.49 8.15
C GLU A 65 3.94 -6.35 7.52
N TYR A 66 4.94 -5.99 8.34
CA TYR A 66 6.33 -5.86 7.90
C TYR A 66 6.85 -7.17 7.26
N HIS A 67 6.52 -8.31 7.87
CA HIS A 67 6.60 -9.61 7.23
C HIS A 67 5.23 -9.92 6.63
N PRO A 68 5.03 -9.81 5.31
CA PRO A 68 3.70 -9.79 4.74
C PRO A 68 3.02 -11.16 4.87
N ARG A 69 1.98 -11.22 5.70
CA ARG A 69 1.14 -12.41 5.94
C ARG A 69 -0.31 -12.21 5.49
N ALA A 70 -0.79 -10.98 5.60
CA ALA A 70 -2.15 -10.60 5.23
C ALA A 70 -2.15 -9.21 4.60
N LEU A 71 -3.00 -9.02 3.59
CA LEU A 71 -3.30 -7.71 3.01
C LEU A 71 -4.67 -7.28 3.51
N ARG A 72 -4.73 -6.10 4.14
CA ARG A 72 -5.95 -5.55 4.71
C ARG A 72 -6.28 -4.25 4.02
N GLU A 73 -7.51 -4.10 3.55
CA GLU A 73 -8.00 -2.80 3.11
C GLU A 73 -8.12 -1.87 4.34
N ALA A 74 -7.45 -0.74 4.28
CA ALA A 74 -7.49 0.28 5.32
C ALA A 74 -8.53 1.36 5.00
N LEU A 75 -8.65 1.74 3.73
CA LEU A 75 -9.67 2.68 3.28
C LEU A 75 -9.90 2.60 1.77
N SER A 76 -11.10 2.99 1.34
CA SER A 76 -11.45 3.27 -0.05
C SER A 76 -11.61 4.77 -0.26
N PHE A 77 -11.01 5.31 -1.33
CA PHE A 77 -11.10 6.73 -1.68
C PHE A 77 -12.52 7.18 -1.97
N ARG A 78 -13.40 6.26 -2.35
CA ARG A 78 -14.83 6.53 -2.53
C ARG A 78 -15.50 7.11 -1.28
N TYR A 79 -14.99 6.80 -0.09
CA TYR A 79 -15.56 7.26 1.18
C TYR A 79 -14.82 8.46 1.79
N ILE A 80 -13.74 8.95 1.16
CA ILE A 80 -13.05 10.16 1.61
C ILE A 80 -13.85 11.39 1.18
N LYS A 81 -14.14 12.27 2.13
CA LYS A 81 -14.77 13.59 1.86
C LYS A 81 -13.77 14.74 1.87
N SER A 82 -12.73 14.63 2.69
CA SER A 82 -11.68 15.62 2.82
C SER A 82 -10.40 14.96 3.34
N ILE A 83 -9.26 15.60 3.06
CA ILE A 83 -7.95 15.26 3.61
C ILE A 83 -7.39 16.55 4.18
N GLU A 84 -6.97 16.52 5.43
CA GLU A 84 -6.25 17.62 6.09
C GLU A 84 -4.79 17.19 6.24
N LEU A 85 -3.87 18.12 5.97
CA LEU A 85 -2.43 17.89 5.95
C LEU A 85 -1.75 18.64 7.10
#